data_AF-A0A378N9Q6-F1
#
_entry.id   AF-A0A378N9Q6-F1
#
_cell.length_a   1.000
_cell.length_b   1.000
_cell.length_c   1.000
_cell.angle_alpha   90.00
_cell.angle_beta   90.00
_cell.angle_gamma   90.00
#
_symmetry.space_group_name_H-M   'P 1'
#
loop_
_entity.id
_entity.type
_entity.pdbx_description
1 polymer ?
#
loop_
_entity_poly.entity_id
_entity_poly.type
_entity_poly.pdbx_seq_one_letter_code
_entity_poly.pdbx_strand_id
1 'polypeptide(L)'
;MVILLDSITRLARAYNTVTPVSGKILSGGVDANALHRPKRFFGAARNVEEGGSLTIIATALVDTGSKMDEVIFEEFKGTGNMELHLSRRIAERRIFRLLTSTAQVLVKMTS
;
A
#
# COMPACT_ATOMS: atom_id res chain seq x y z
N MET A 1 -5.82 10.90 -14.71
CA MET A 1 -4.84 11.34 -13.70
C MET A 1 -4.13 10.12 -13.14
N VAL A 2 -2.81 10.19 -12.95
CA VAL A 2 -2.02 9.12 -12.33
C VAL A 2 -1.33 9.67 -11.09
N ILE A 3 -1.43 8.98 -9.97
CA ILE A 3 -0.68 9.27 -8.74
C ILE A 3 0.32 8.15 -8.51
N LEU A 4 1.59 8.53 -8.30
CA LEU A 4 2.64 7.64 -7.83
C LEU A 4 2.86 7.91 -6.34
N LEU A 5 2.66 6.90 -5.49
CA LEU A 5 2.78 7.00 -4.04
C LEU A 5 3.92 6.12 -3.52
N ASP A 6 4.94 6.73 -2.93
CA ASP A 6 6.00 6.02 -2.19
C ASP A 6 6.02 6.47 -0.71
N SER A 7 5.42 5.73 0.24
CA SER A 7 4.76 4.43 0.13
C SER A 7 3.42 4.39 0.87
N ILE A 8 2.52 3.49 0.45
CA ILE A 8 1.22 3.31 1.15
C ILE A 8 1.44 2.79 2.57
N THR A 9 2.50 2.01 2.81
CA THR A 9 2.88 1.55 4.15
C THR A 9 3.23 2.72 5.06
N ARG A 10 4.07 3.66 4.60
CA ARG A 10 4.44 4.84 5.38
C ARG A 10 3.23 5.74 5.64
N LEU A 11 2.35 5.90 4.65
CA LEU A 11 1.10 6.63 4.81
C LEU A 11 0.23 6.01 5.91
N ALA A 12 0.01 4.70 5.87
CA ALA A 12 -0.79 3.98 6.86
C ALA A 12 -0.20 4.08 8.27
N ARG A 13 1.12 3.97 8.42
CA ARG A 13 1.80 4.16 9.73
C ARG A 13 1.57 5.57 10.28
N ALA A 14 1.69 6.60 9.44
CA ALA A 14 1.42 7.98 9.86
C ALA A 14 -0.02 8.15 10.35
N TYR A 15 -0.99 7.56 9.65
CA TYR A 15 -2.39 7.56 10.10
C TYR A 15 -2.59 6.81 11.43
N ASN A 16 -1.89 5.70 11.64
CA ASN A 16 -1.94 4.97 12.91
C ASN A 16 -1.41 5.78 14.09
N THR A 17 -0.41 6.64 13.88
CA THR A 17 0.14 7.48 14.93
C THR A 17 -0.78 8.63 15.34
N VAL A 18 -1.56 9.18 14.40
CA VAL A 18 -2.42 10.36 14.64
C VAL A 18 -3.88 10.02 14.92
N THR A 19 -4.32 8.79 14.65
CA THR A 19 -5.71 8.38 14.87
C THR A 19 -5.94 8.09 16.35
N PRO A 20 -6.96 8.68 17.00
CA PRO A 20 -7.34 8.32 18.36
C PRO A 20 -7.65 6.83 18.47
N VAL A 21 -7.17 6.20 19.54
CA VAL A 21 -7.35 4.75 19.75
C VAL A 21 -8.84 4.43 19.90
N SER A 22 -9.32 3.51 19.08
CA SER A 22 -10.72 3.07 19.03
C SER A 22 -11.05 1.96 20.02
N GLY A 23 -10.03 1.36 20.63
CA GLY A 23 -10.14 0.16 21.46
C GLY A 23 -10.15 -1.14 20.65
N LYS A 24 -10.13 -1.08 19.32
CA LYS A 24 -10.05 -2.24 18.42
C LYS A 24 -8.69 -2.28 17.73
N ILE A 25 -7.73 -2.92 18.38
CA ILE A 25 -6.36 -3.07 17.88
C ILE A 25 -6.25 -4.40 17.14
N LEU A 26 -5.84 -4.34 15.88
CA LEU A 26 -5.50 -5.49 15.05
C LEU A 26 -4.17 -6.11 15.51
N SER A 27 -3.88 -7.32 15.01
CA SER A 27 -2.55 -7.90 15.17
C SER A 27 -1.48 -6.91 14.67
N GLY A 28 -0.32 -6.87 15.33
CA GLY A 28 0.76 -5.95 14.94
C GLY A 28 0.60 -4.50 15.42
N GLY A 29 -0.40 -4.17 16.24
CA GLY A 29 -0.51 -2.86 16.89
C GLY A 29 -1.13 -1.76 16.02
N VAL A 30 -1.90 -2.15 15.00
CA VAL A 30 -2.62 -1.24 14.12
C VAL A 30 -4.04 -1.03 14.66
N ASP A 31 -4.47 0.21 14.82
CA ASP A 31 -5.87 0.50 15.13
C ASP A 31 -6.75 0.27 13.89
N ALA A 32 -7.86 -0.46 14.04
CA ALA A 32 -8.76 -0.76 12.93
C ALA A 32 -9.29 0.51 12.22
N ASN A 33 -9.46 1.62 12.96
CA ASN A 33 -9.92 2.89 12.38
C ASN A 33 -8.79 3.65 11.68
N ALA A 34 -7.53 3.40 12.01
CA ALA A 34 -6.40 4.07 11.40
C ALA A 34 -6.27 3.77 9.90
N LEU A 35 -6.70 2.58 9.46
CA LEU A 35 -6.62 2.18 8.06
C LEU A 35 -7.78 2.71 7.20
N HIS A 36 -8.87 3.20 7.81
CA HIS A 36 -10.05 3.63 7.08
C HIS A 36 -9.74 4.76 6.06
N ARG A 37 -9.03 5.81 6.49
CA ARG A 37 -8.67 6.93 5.60
C ARG A 37 -7.66 6.52 4.51
N PRO A 38 -6.55 5.84 4.82
CA PRO A 38 -5.64 5.28 3.82
C PRO A 38 -6.32 4.37 2.79
N LYS A 39 -7.21 3.45 3.21
CA LYS A 39 -7.95 2.56 2.29
C LYS A 39 -8.89 3.35 1.39
N ARG A 40 -9.59 4.37 1.91
CA ARG A 40 -10.41 5.28 1.10
C ARG A 40 -9.59 6.06 0.08
N PHE A 41 -8.40 6.53 0.45
CA PHE A 41 -7.49 7.21 -0.49
C PHE A 41 -7.07 6.28 -1.62
N PHE A 42 -6.58 5.08 -1.29
CA PHE A 42 -6.13 4.12 -2.31
C PHE A 42 -7.29 3.60 -3.18
N GLY A 43 -8.47 3.37 -2.57
CA GLY A 43 -9.69 2.98 -3.26
C GLY A 43 -10.37 4.09 -4.06
N ALA A 44 -9.90 5.34 -3.98
CA ALA A 44 -10.39 6.43 -4.83
C ALA A 44 -9.98 6.26 -6.29
N ALA A 45 -8.99 5.42 -6.58
CA ALA A 45 -8.61 5.07 -7.94
C ALA A 45 -9.73 4.26 -8.62
N ARG A 46 -10.40 4.88 -9.59
CA ARG A 46 -11.52 4.31 -10.34
C ARG A 46 -11.67 4.99 -11.69
N ASN A 47 -12.29 4.27 -12.63
CA ASN A 47 -12.78 4.85 -13.88
C ASN A 47 -14.06 5.66 -13.59
N VAL A 48 -14.23 6.81 -14.22
CA VAL A 48 -15.45 7.62 -14.10
C VAL A 48 -16.21 7.53 -15.41
N GLU A 49 -17.47 7.07 -15.36
CA GLU A 49 -18.31 6.83 -16.54
C GLU A 49 -18.50 8.09 -17.42
N GLU A 50 -18.58 9.27 -16.80
CA GLU A 50 -18.74 10.56 -17.48
C GLU A 50 -17.42 11.11 -18.09
N GLY A 51 -16.35 10.33 -18.02
CA GLY A 51 -15.04 10.65 -18.59
C GLY A 51 -13.96 10.87 -17.54
N GLY A 52 -12.80 10.26 -17.79
CA GLY A 52 -11.60 10.40 -16.95
C GLY A 52 -11.35 9.19 -16.05
N SER A 53 -10.07 8.96 -15.74
CA SER A 53 -9.62 7.88 -14.89
C SER A 53 -8.70 8.41 -13.80
N LEU A 54 -8.81 7.85 -12.59
CA LEU A 54 -7.80 8.02 -11.56
C LEU A 54 -7.09 6.69 -11.33
N THR A 55 -5.81 6.64 -11.70
CA THR A 55 -4.94 5.50 -11.41
C THR A 55 -4.02 5.84 -10.25
N ILE A 56 -3.90 4.95 -9.27
CA ILE A 56 -2.94 5.08 -8.17
C ILE A 56 -2.01 3.87 -8.20
N ILE A 57 -0.72 4.15 -8.28
CA ILE A 57 0.36 3.17 -8.17
C ILE A 57 1.09 3.46 -6.88
N ALA A 58 1.12 2.51 -5.95
CA ALA A 58 1.77 2.70 -4.66
C ALA A 58 2.80 1.60 -4.38
N THR A 59 3.94 1.98 -3.80
CA THR A 59 4.85 0.98 -3.20
C THR A 59 4.28 0.57 -1.84
N ALA A 60 4.43 -0.71 -1.51
CA ALA A 60 4.17 -1.29 -0.21
C ALA A 60 5.44 -2.01 0.27
N LEU A 61 5.83 -1.78 1.51
CA LEU A 61 6.97 -2.47 2.10
C LEU A 61 6.55 -3.87 2.54
N VAL A 62 7.38 -4.85 2.22
CA VAL A 62 7.23 -6.25 2.63
C VAL A 62 8.56 -6.77 3.16
N ASP A 63 8.54 -7.90 3.88
CA ASP A 63 9.73 -8.53 4.45
C ASP A 63 10.55 -7.57 5.34
N THR A 64 9.90 -6.60 5.99
CA THR A 64 10.56 -5.62 6.87
C THR A 64 10.84 -6.16 8.26
N GLY A 65 10.26 -7.33 8.61
CA GLY A 65 10.25 -7.88 9.97
C GLY A 65 9.25 -7.20 10.91
N SER A 66 8.47 -6.22 10.43
CA SER A 66 7.44 -5.53 11.19
C SER A 66 6.08 -6.19 10.99
N LYS A 67 5.53 -6.77 12.06
CA LYS A 67 4.16 -7.33 12.04
C LYS A 67 3.09 -6.28 11.69
N MET A 68 3.35 -5.01 12.01
CA MET A 68 2.51 -3.89 11.59
C MET A 68 2.49 -3.75 10.05
N ASP A 69 3.66 -3.84 9.42
CA ASP A 69 3.79 -3.66 7.97
C ASP A 69 3.14 -4.83 7.22
N GLU A 70 3.28 -6.07 7.75
CA GLU A 70 2.59 -7.26 7.25
C GLU A 70 1.07 -7.09 7.26
N VAL A 71 0.50 -6.61 8.38
CA VAL A 71 -0.94 -6.39 8.52
C VAL A 71 -1.42 -5.26 7.61
N ILE A 72 -0.66 -4.18 7.49
CA ILE A 72 -0.95 -3.10 6.54
C ILE A 72 -0.97 -3.66 5.11
N PHE A 73 0.04 -4.44 4.73
CA PHE A 73 0.13 -5.01 3.38
C PHE A 73 -1.10 -5.85 3.05
N GLU A 74 -1.49 -6.78 3.92
CA GLU A 74 -2.66 -7.63 3.71
C GLU A 74 -3.98 -6.83 3.59
N GLU A 75 -4.14 -5.78 4.40
CA GLU A 75 -5.32 -4.90 4.33
C GLU A 75 -5.44 -4.14 3.00
N PHE A 76 -4.30 -3.74 2.43
CA PHE A 76 -4.28 -3.05 1.13
C PHE A 76 -4.31 -3.98 -0.06
N LYS A 77 -3.84 -5.22 0.11
CA LYS A 77 -3.96 -6.28 -0.90
C LYS A 77 -5.41 -6.49 -1.31
N GLY A 78 -6.31 -6.56 -0.32
CA GLY A 78 -7.76 -6.66 -0.56
C GLY A 78 -8.40 -5.39 -1.16
N THR A 79 -7.67 -4.27 -1.22
CA THR A 79 -8.15 -3.01 -1.80
C THR A 79 -7.67 -2.81 -3.23
N GLY A 80 -6.48 -3.31 -3.58
CA GLY A 80 -5.89 -3.26 -4.93
C GLY A 80 -6.65 -4.12 -5.95
N ASN A 81 -6.29 -4.01 -7.23
CA ASN A 81 -6.74 -4.95 -8.27
C ASN A 81 -5.58 -5.52 -9.10
N MET A 82 -4.36 -5.06 -8.87
CA MET A 82 -3.16 -5.59 -9.49
C MET A 82 -1.99 -5.46 -8.52
N GLU A 83 -1.13 -6.47 -8.52
CA GLU A 83 0.06 -6.53 -7.68
C GLU A 83 1.26 -6.87 -8.55
N LEU A 84 2.37 -6.17 -8.32
CA LEU A 84 3.64 -6.47 -8.93
C LEU A 84 4.68 -6.73 -7.84
N HIS A 85 5.08 -7.98 -7.75
CA HIS A 85 6.01 -8.44 -6.71
C HIS A 85 7.44 -8.31 -7.21
N LEU A 86 8.25 -7.48 -6.54
CA LEU A 86 9.65 -7.32 -6.88
C LEU A 86 10.46 -8.39 -6.15
N SER A 87 11.11 -9.27 -6.91
CA SER A 87 11.93 -10.31 -6.31
C SER A 87 13.28 -9.76 -5.86
N ARG A 88 13.56 -9.88 -4.56
CA ARG A 88 14.86 -9.58 -3.95
C ARG A 88 16.04 -10.24 -4.66
N ARG A 89 15.87 -11.50 -5.10
CA ARG A 89 16.90 -12.26 -5.82
C ARG A 89 17.31 -11.61 -7.14
N ILE A 90 16.39 -10.90 -7.80
CA ILE A 90 16.65 -10.20 -9.07
C ILE A 90 17.33 -8.86 -8.79
N ALA A 91 16.94 -8.16 -7.72
CA ALA A 91 17.58 -6.92 -7.28
C ALA A 91 19.06 -7.15 -6.88
N GLU A 92 19.34 -8.22 -6.13
CA GLU A 92 20.70 -8.58 -5.68
C GLU A 92 21.64 -8.92 -6.84
N ARG A 93 21.09 -9.42 -7.97
CA ARG A 93 21.87 -9.68 -9.19
C ARG A 93 22.23 -8.42 -9.98
N ARG A 94 21.88 -7.22 -9.49
CA ARG A 94 22.08 -5.91 -10.17
C ARG A 94 21.52 -5.84 -11.60
N ILE A 95 20.63 -6.76 -11.98
CA ILE A 95 19.99 -6.79 -13.30
C ILE A 95 19.11 -5.54 -13.49
N PHE A 96 18.64 -4.94 -12.40
CA PHE A 96 17.90 -3.69 -12.40
C PHE A 96 18.35 -2.80 -11.23
N ARG A 97 18.86 -1.59 -11.52
CA ARG A 97 19.43 -0.67 -10.50
C ARG A 97 18.38 0.03 -9.61
N LEU A 98 17.09 -0.11 -9.90
CA LEU A 98 16.00 0.67 -9.28
C LEU A 98 15.07 -0.15 -8.37
N LEU A 99 15.33 -1.46 -8.18
CA LEU A 99 14.48 -2.32 -7.36
C LEU A 99 15.05 -2.45 -5.94
N THR A 100 14.33 -1.91 -4.96
CA THR A 100 14.62 -2.14 -3.53
C THR A 100 14.23 -3.58 -3.16
N SER A 101 15.07 -4.25 -2.37
CA SER A 101 14.95 -5.67 -1.97
C SER A 101 13.76 -6.01 -1.05
N THR A 102 12.98 -5.01 -0.61
CA THR A 102 11.94 -5.09 0.42
C THR A 102 10.68 -4.28 0.05
N ALA A 103 10.33 -4.24 -1.23
CA ALA A 103 9.16 -3.52 -1.71
C ALA A 103 8.36 -4.34 -2.71
N GLN A 104 7.04 -4.31 -2.59
CA GLN A 104 6.11 -4.72 -3.63
C GLN A 104 5.38 -3.48 -4.16
N VAL A 105 4.85 -3.55 -5.38
CA VAL A 105 4.05 -2.47 -5.96
C VAL A 105 2.60 -2.92 -5.96
N LEU A 106 1.77 -2.20 -5.20
CA LEU A 106 0.32 -2.33 -5.24
C LEU A 106 -0.22 -1.34 -6.27
N VAL A 107 -1.01 -1.86 -7.20
CA VAL A 107 -1.60 -1.07 -8.25
C VAL A 107 -3.12 -1.13 -8.12
N LYS A 108 -3.75 0.05 -8.15
CA LYS A 108 -5.18 0.18 -8.43
C LYS A 108 -5.34 0.80 -9.81
N MET A 109 -5.48 -0.06 -10.82
CA MET A 109 -5.76 0.36 -12.19
C MET A 109 -7.26 0.57 -12.39
N THR A 110 -7.63 1.53 -13.23
CA THR A 110 -9.00 1.69 -13.71
C THR A 110 -9.23 0.66 -14.81
N SER A 111 -10.05 -0.36 -14.55
CA SER A 111 -10.70 -1.16 -15.62
C SER A 111 -11.92 -0.40 -16.12
#